data_AF-A0A9R0RLM0-F1
#
_entry.id   AF-A0A9R0RLM0-F1
#
_cell.length_a   1.000
_cell.length_b   1.000
_cell.length_c   1.000
_cell.angle_alpha   90.00
_cell.angle_beta   90.00
_cell.angle_gamma   90.00
#
_symmetry.space_group_name_H-M   'P 1'
#
loop_
_entity.id
_entity.type
_entity.pdbx_description
1 polymer ?
#
loop_
_entity_poly.entity_id
_entity_poly.type
_entity_poly.pdbx_seq_one_letter_code
_entity_poly.pdbx_strand_id
1 'polypeptide(L)'
;MQGVKEVLVKLGSQGSALFVEGEEPIRQAIIPATEVVDTTGAGDTFTSAFAVALVEGKPKKECMRFAAAAASLCVGVKGAIPSMPDRETVMSLLESVQAE
;
A
#
# COMPACT_ATOMS: atom_id res chain seq x y z
N MET A 1 -2.66 -27.03 14.11
CA MET A 1 -2.84 -26.46 12.77
C MET A 1 -2.67 -24.94 12.87
N GLN A 2 -1.69 -24.36 12.19
CA GLN A 2 -1.69 -22.91 11.95
C GLN A 2 -2.55 -22.66 10.70
N GLY A 3 -3.62 -21.88 10.86
CA GLY A 3 -4.73 -21.81 9.89
C GLY A 3 -4.72 -20.61 8.93
N VAL A 4 -3.83 -19.63 9.13
CA VAL A 4 -3.76 -18.44 8.26
C VAL A 4 -2.86 -18.74 7.06
N LYS A 5 -3.44 -18.66 5.86
CA LYS A 5 -2.74 -18.96 4.60
C LYS A 5 -2.02 -17.77 3.99
N GLU A 6 -2.48 -16.56 4.30
CA GLU A 6 -1.89 -15.32 3.80
C GLU A 6 -1.69 -14.31 4.92
N VAL A 7 -0.51 -13.70 4.99
CA VAL A 7 -0.15 -12.68 5.99
C VAL A 7 0.45 -11.47 5.29
N LEU A 8 -0.27 -10.35 5.32
CA LEU A 8 0.20 -9.05 4.82
C LEU A 8 0.79 -8.23 5.95
N VAL A 9 2.13 -8.17 6.02
CA VAL A 9 2.88 -7.46 7.06
C VAL A 9 3.22 -6.04 6.59
N LYS A 10 2.83 -5.05 7.40
CA LYS A 10 3.22 -3.63 7.23
C LYS A 10 4.49 -3.38 8.05
N LEU A 11 5.53 -2.86 7.42
CA LEU A 11 6.88 -2.69 8.01
C LEU A 11 7.29 -1.21 8.13
N GLY A 12 6.32 -0.28 8.08
CA GLY A 12 6.57 1.16 8.16
C GLY A 12 7.46 1.65 7.02
N SER A 13 8.56 2.33 7.34
CA SER A 13 9.52 2.85 6.36
C SER A 13 10.22 1.77 5.53
N GLN A 14 10.18 0.50 5.96
CA GLN A 14 10.72 -0.63 5.20
C GLN A 14 9.73 -1.19 4.17
N GLY A 15 8.52 -0.63 4.07
CA GLY A 15 7.49 -1.04 3.13
C GLY A 15 6.60 -2.16 3.69
N SER A 16 6.41 -3.23 2.91
CA SER A 16 5.52 -4.32 3.26
C SER A 16 5.98 -5.66 2.67
N ALA A 17 5.51 -6.75 3.28
CA ALA A 17 5.73 -8.11 2.80
C ALA A 17 4.42 -8.91 2.85
N LEU A 18 4.12 -9.64 1.78
CA LEU A 18 3.03 -10.60 1.73
C LEU A 18 3.61 -12.01 1.73
N PHE A 19 3.19 -12.80 2.71
CA PHE A 19 3.51 -14.22 2.83
C PHE A 19 2.28 -15.03 2.42
N VAL A 20 2.45 -15.96 1.51
CA VAL A 20 1.40 -16.90 1.08
C VAL A 20 1.97 -18.31 1.28
N GLU A 21 1.20 -19.20 1.89
CA GLU A 21 1.63 -20.57 2.16
C GLU A 21 2.08 -21.28 0.87
N GLY A 22 3.32 -21.76 0.84
CA GLY A 22 3.89 -22.47 -0.31
C GLY A 22 4.42 -21.58 -1.44
N GLU A 23 4.42 -20.25 -1.26
CA GLU A 23 4.98 -19.29 -2.22
C GLU A 23 6.15 -18.50 -1.60
N GLU A 24 7.02 -17.96 -2.46
CA GLU A 24 8.05 -17.01 -2.02
C GLU A 24 7.43 -15.68 -1.56
N PRO A 25 7.95 -15.04 -0.49
CA PRO A 25 7.41 -13.78 -0.01
C PRO A 25 7.51 -12.65 -1.04
N ILE A 26 6.40 -11.94 -1.26
CA ILE A 26 6.39 -10.74 -2.11
C ILE A 26 6.74 -9.55 -1.23
N ARG A 27 7.75 -8.77 -1.63
CA ARG A 27 8.14 -7.54 -0.93
C ARG A 27 7.83 -6.32 -1.78
N GLN A 28 7.36 -5.26 -1.13
CA GLN A 28 7.13 -3.95 -1.73
C GLN A 28 7.75 -2.90 -0.82
N ALA A 29 8.80 -2.23 -1.32
CA ALA A 29 9.36 -1.06 -0.66
C ALA A 29 8.32 0.08 -0.63
N ILE A 30 8.54 1.07 0.23
CA ILE A 30 7.73 2.30 0.21
C ILE A 30 7.81 2.97 -1.16
N ILE A 31 6.74 3.68 -1.54
CA ILE A 31 6.84 4.76 -2.51
C ILE A 31 7.14 6.02 -1.68
N PRO A 32 8.29 6.70 -1.87
CA PRO A 32 8.65 7.86 -1.06
C PRO A 32 7.58 8.94 -1.18
N ALA A 33 7.08 9.42 -0.04
CA ALA A 33 6.24 10.61 0.00
C ALA A 33 7.10 11.85 -0.25
N THR A 34 6.56 12.86 -0.94
CA THR A 34 7.25 14.15 -1.12
C THR A 34 7.56 14.82 0.21
N GLU A 35 6.61 14.73 1.15
CA GLU A 35 6.73 15.22 2.53
C GLU A 35 5.90 14.32 3.45
N VAL A 36 6.38 14.09 4.68
CA VAL A 36 5.64 13.35 5.71
C VAL A 36 5.13 14.33 6.75
N VAL A 37 3.81 14.54 6.78
CA VAL A 37 3.13 15.50 7.66
C VAL A 37 2.49 14.81 8.86
N ASP A 38 1.77 13.71 8.64
CA ASP A 38 1.04 12.96 9.67
C ASP A 38 0.85 11.51 9.22
N THR A 39 1.24 10.53 10.03
CA THR A 39 1.12 9.11 9.65
C THR A 39 -0.20 8.47 10.08
N THR A 40 -1.08 9.25 10.73
CA THR A 40 -2.39 8.79 11.18
C THR A 40 -3.23 8.29 10.00
N GLY A 41 -3.69 7.04 10.07
CA GLY A 41 -4.51 6.42 9.01
C GLY A 41 -3.73 5.76 7.87
N ALA A 42 -2.41 5.95 7.76
CA ALA A 42 -1.62 5.36 6.67
C ALA A 42 -1.71 3.82 6.62
N GLY A 43 -1.76 3.18 7.80
CA GLY A 43 -1.94 1.73 7.90
C GLY A 43 -3.33 1.24 7.48
N ASP A 44 -4.37 2.05 7.70
CA ASP A 44 -5.75 1.75 7.28
C ASP A 44 -5.90 1.98 5.78
N THR A 45 -5.37 3.10 5.27
CA THR A 45 -5.27 3.42 3.83
C THR A 45 -4.54 2.33 3.06
N PHE A 46 -3.42 1.83 3.58
CA PHE A 46 -2.70 0.72 2.95
C PHE A 46 -3.57 -0.55 2.86
N THR A 47 -4.18 -0.96 3.97
CA THR A 47 -4.97 -2.20 4.00
C THR A 47 -6.23 -2.10 3.15
N SER A 48 -6.93 -0.95 3.17
CA SER A 48 -8.12 -0.74 2.34
C SER A 48 -7.78 -0.68 0.85
N ALA A 49 -6.71 0.03 0.46
CA ALA A 49 -6.25 0.09 -0.91
C ALA A 49 -5.80 -1.28 -1.44
N PHE A 50 -5.09 -2.07 -0.62
CA PHE A 50 -4.76 -3.46 -0.96
C PHE A 50 -6.03 -4.28 -1.22
N ALA A 51 -7.04 -4.17 -0.35
CA ALA A 51 -8.29 -4.91 -0.49
C ALA A 51 -9.07 -4.49 -1.75
N VAL A 52 -9.09 -3.18 -2.08
CA VAL A 52 -9.69 -2.66 -3.32
C VAL A 52 -9.00 -3.25 -4.55
N ALA A 53 -7.67 -3.22 -4.60
CA ALA A 53 -6.94 -3.79 -5.72
C ALA A 53 -7.14 -5.32 -5.83
N LEU A 54 -7.23 -6.02 -4.69
CA LEU A 54 -7.44 -7.45 -4.65
C LEU A 54 -8.84 -7.84 -5.18
N VAL A 55 -9.90 -7.14 -4.77
CA VAL A 55 -11.26 -7.42 -5.25
C VAL A 55 -11.44 -7.08 -6.74
N GLU A 56 -10.62 -6.19 -7.27
CA GLU A 56 -10.53 -5.90 -8.71
C GLU A 56 -9.78 -6.96 -9.51
N GLY A 57 -9.27 -8.01 -8.87
CA GLY A 57 -8.57 -9.11 -9.53
C GLY A 57 -7.15 -8.77 -9.96
N LYS A 58 -6.54 -7.72 -9.39
CA LYS A 58 -5.15 -7.38 -9.69
C LYS A 58 -4.19 -8.44 -9.13
N PRO A 59 -3.02 -8.65 -9.76
CA PRO A 59 -1.96 -9.46 -9.18
C PRO A 59 -1.55 -8.96 -7.79
N LYS A 60 -1.19 -9.87 -6.86
CA LYS A 60 -0.79 -9.53 -5.48
C LYS A 60 0.30 -8.43 -5.42
N LYS A 61 1.28 -8.50 -6.33
CA LYS A 61 2.34 -7.48 -6.45
C LYS A 61 1.79 -6.09 -6.83
N GLU A 62 0.84 -6.02 -7.76
CA GLU A 62 0.16 -4.77 -8.12
C GLU A 62 -0.72 -4.26 -6.97
N CYS A 63 -1.37 -5.16 -6.22
CA CYS A 63 -2.14 -4.78 -5.04
C CYS A 63 -1.26 -4.12 -3.98
N MET A 64 -0.09 -4.69 -3.70
CA MET A 64 0.88 -4.10 -2.77
C MET A 64 1.41 -2.75 -3.28
N ARG A 65 1.68 -2.62 -4.58
CA ARG A 65 2.15 -1.36 -5.18
C ARG A 65 1.09 -0.26 -5.09
N PHE A 66 -0.18 -0.59 -5.37
CA PHE A 66 -1.31 0.35 -5.23
C PHE A 66 -1.50 0.79 -3.78
N ALA A 67 -1.42 -0.15 -2.83
CA ALA A 67 -1.49 0.14 -1.41
C ALA A 67 -0.34 1.03 -0.93
N ALA A 68 0.88 0.80 -1.42
CA ALA A 68 2.04 1.63 -1.10
C ALA A 68 1.88 3.07 -1.62
N ALA A 69 1.33 3.26 -2.82
CA ALA A 69 1.06 4.58 -3.39
C ALA A 69 -0.01 5.33 -2.57
N ALA A 70 -1.11 4.67 -2.23
CA ALA A 70 -2.15 5.27 -1.41
C ALA A 70 -1.64 5.68 -0.02
N ALA A 71 -0.82 4.83 0.63
CA ALA A 71 -0.20 5.15 1.91
C ALA A 71 0.82 6.30 1.80
N SER A 72 1.57 6.38 0.70
CA SER A 72 2.52 7.47 0.42
C SER A 72 1.84 8.83 0.36
N LEU A 73 0.68 8.90 -0.31
CA LEU A 73 -0.10 10.14 -0.38
C LEU A 73 -0.74 10.50 0.96
N CYS A 74 -1.26 9.49 1.67
CA CYS A 74 -1.91 9.67 2.97
C CYS A 74 -0.99 10.32 4.01
N VAL A 75 0.28 9.91 4.07
CA VAL A 75 1.21 10.49 5.05
C VAL A 75 1.54 11.97 4.81
N GLY A 76 1.23 12.50 3.63
CA GLY A 76 1.46 13.90 3.25
C GLY A 76 0.36 14.87 3.70
N VAL A 77 -0.74 14.38 4.30
CA VAL A 77 -1.90 15.20 4.70
C VAL A 77 -2.27 14.90 6.15
N LYS A 78 -2.63 15.93 6.91
CA LYS A 78 -3.01 15.79 8.32
C LYS A 78 -4.36 15.07 8.51
N GLY A 79 -4.43 14.16 9.49
CA GLY A 79 -5.62 13.40 9.86
C GLY A 79 -5.78 12.07 9.12
N ALA A 80 -6.72 11.21 9.56
CA ALA A 80 -6.96 9.90 8.94
C ALA A 80 -7.87 9.95 7.71
N ILE A 81 -9.18 10.14 7.91
CA ILE A 81 -10.15 10.21 6.79
C ILE A 81 -9.82 11.35 5.81
N PRO A 82 -9.45 12.57 6.26
CA PRO A 82 -9.13 13.67 5.34
C PRO A 82 -7.89 13.43 4.47
N SER A 83 -7.01 12.50 4.86
CA SER A 83 -5.79 12.19 4.11
C SER A 83 -5.93 11.02 3.15
N MET A 84 -7.07 10.32 3.14
CA MET A 84 -7.29 9.23 2.20
C MET A 84 -7.35 9.78 0.76
N PRO A 85 -6.45 9.35 -0.14
CA PRO A 85 -6.42 9.87 -1.49
C PRO A 85 -7.59 9.31 -2.31
N ASP A 86 -8.02 10.07 -3.32
CA ASP A 86 -8.87 9.51 -4.37
C ASP A 86 -8.07 8.60 -5.31
N ARG A 87 -8.82 7.84 -6.12
CA ARG A 87 -8.23 6.86 -7.03
C ARG A 87 -7.34 7.52 -8.09
N GLU A 88 -7.75 8.66 -8.64
CA GLU A 88 -7.04 9.34 -9.73
C GLU A 88 -5.65 9.77 -9.27
N THR A 89 -5.55 10.32 -8.07
CA THR A 89 -4.29 10.73 -7.44
C THR A 89 -3.36 9.53 -7.23
N VAL A 90 -3.89 8.39 -6.76
CA VAL A 90 -3.09 7.16 -6.60
C VAL A 90 -2.55 6.67 -7.95
N MET A 91 -3.38 6.68 -8.99
CA MET A 91 -2.96 6.24 -10.32
C MET A 91 -1.92 7.19 -10.94
N SER A 92 -2.10 8.50 -10.78
CA SER A 92 -1.14 9.50 -11.25
C SER A 92 0.23 9.32 -10.61
N LEU A 93 0.28 9.08 -9.29
CA LEU A 93 1.54 8.76 -8.61
C LEU A 93 2.17 7.47 -9.14
N LEU A 94 1.37 6.43 -9.40
CA LEU A 94 1.89 5.17 -9.93
C LEU A 94 2.48 5.29 -11.33
N GLU A 95 1.91 6.16 -12.17
CA GLU A 95 2.42 6.47 -13.51
C GLU A 95 3.73 7.24 -13.43
N SER A 96 3.83 8.23 -12.54
CA SER A 96 5.05 9.03 -12.40
C SER A 96 6.26 8.21 -11.93
N VAL A 97 6.05 7.20 -11.08
CA VAL A 97 7.12 6.29 -10.59
C VAL A 97 7.39 5.10 -11.50
N GLN A 98 6.73 4.98 -12.66
CA GLN A 98 7.09 3.99 -13.70
C GLN A 98 7.98 4.58 -14.79
N ALA A 99 8.06 5.91 -14.87
CA ALA A 99 8.89 6.62 -15.85
C ALA A 99 10.37 6.74 -15.43
N GLU A 100 10.72 6.25 -14.24
CA GLU A 100 12.09 6.14 -13.69
C GLU A 100 12.56 4.67 -13.68
#